data_AF-A0A9W7C8K0-F1
#
_entry.id   AF-A0A9W7C8K0-F1
#
_cell.length_a   1.000
_cell.length_b   1.000
_cell.length_c   1.000
_cell.angle_alpha   90.00
_cell.angle_beta   90.00
_cell.angle_gamma   90.00
#
_symmetry.space_group_name_H-M   'P 1'
#
loop_
_entity.id
_entity.type
_entity.pdbx_description
1 polymer ?
#
loop_
_entity_poly.entity_id
_entity_poly.type
_entity_poly.pdbx_seq_one_letter_code
_entity_poly.pdbx_strand_id
1 'polypeptide(L)'
;LASKSKKVTTSENLCRLNTTICIAHFLITLDPDGTDFMPYMLLSLLQGYNGAAMVSLAFLLINSWVTIVDGGKAKKTPPWMDKLTKFSISFVIFVEIFLAIVEIIVVPEDVASYDGTLNAIKGFMFAALCMLWAGICLKYYLKIRAQLKSGAASSGSKAIKKYCITLLFGMLLGFMYKVVFSFVRMGTKVHAYPYCGGVSLVSIINLMFLIIQFACLFAQNPSKVTKKVAPSTGATTTSE
;
A
#
# COMPACT_ATOMS: atom_id res chain seq x y z
N LEU A 1 30.44 23.70 2.93
CA LEU A 1 30.07 22.52 3.76
C LEU A 1 28.75 21.95 3.24
N ALA A 2 28.81 21.00 2.30
CA ALA A 2 27.61 20.31 1.83
C ALA A 2 27.09 19.42 2.98
N SER A 3 25.95 19.79 3.56
CA SER A 3 25.21 18.92 4.48
C SER A 3 24.99 17.59 3.77
N LYS A 4 25.67 16.53 4.23
CA LYS A 4 25.38 15.16 3.79
C LYS A 4 23.96 14.84 4.22
N SER A 5 23.01 15.04 3.33
CA SER A 5 21.60 14.70 3.52
C SER A 5 21.51 13.28 4.09
N LYS A 6 21.02 13.16 5.32
CA LYS A 6 20.84 11.88 6.00
C LYS A 6 19.88 11.05 5.16
N LYS A 7 20.36 9.92 4.63
CA LYS A 7 19.53 9.02 3.83
C LYS A 7 18.39 8.50 4.71
N VAL A 8 17.16 8.86 4.37
CA VAL A 8 15.96 8.44 5.08
C VAL A 8 15.83 6.92 5.00
N THR A 9 15.61 6.28 6.14
CA THR A 9 15.46 4.83 6.25
C THR A 9 14.08 4.38 5.76
N THR A 10 13.93 3.11 5.37
CA THR A 10 12.63 2.57 4.96
C THR A 10 11.59 2.66 6.07
N SER A 11 11.98 2.44 7.33
CA SER A 11 11.10 2.58 8.49
C SER A 11 10.60 4.02 8.68
N GLU A 12 11.47 5.02 8.50
CA GLU A 12 11.07 6.43 8.54
C GLU A 12 10.11 6.77 7.38
N ASN A 13 10.34 6.23 6.17
CA ASN A 13 9.43 6.42 5.04
C ASN A 13 8.05 5.78 5.30
N LEU A 14 8.01 4.57 5.84
CA LEU A 14 6.75 3.89 6.20
C LEU A 14 5.98 4.69 7.26
N CYS A 15 6.67 5.22 8.27
CA CYS A 15 6.07 6.03 9.33
C CYS A 15 5.50 7.34 8.76
N ARG A 16 6.29 8.10 7.99
CA ARG A 16 5.84 9.35 7.35
C ARG A 16 4.65 9.12 6.44
N LEU A 17 4.70 8.08 5.61
CA LEU A 17 3.59 7.74 4.71
C LEU A 17 2.33 7.43 5.52
N ASN A 18 2.46 6.62 6.57
CA ASN A 18 1.33 6.31 7.44
C ASN A 18 0.75 7.55 8.15
N THR A 19 1.58 8.47 8.64
CA THR A 19 1.11 9.75 9.22
C THR A 19 0.32 10.57 8.20
N THR A 20 0.83 10.73 6.98
CA THR A 20 0.12 11.50 5.95
C THR A 20 -1.19 10.85 5.53
N ILE A 21 -1.24 9.51 5.54
CA ILE A 21 -2.46 8.75 5.30
C ILE A 21 -3.51 9.03 6.39
N CYS A 22 -3.11 9.01 7.66
CA CYS A 22 -4.01 9.33 8.77
C CYS A 22 -4.56 10.76 8.67
N ILE A 23 -3.71 11.73 8.30
CA ILE A 23 -4.14 13.12 8.10
C ILE A 23 -5.15 13.21 6.94
N ALA A 24 -4.83 12.61 5.79
CA ALA A 24 -5.75 12.62 4.64
C ALA A 24 -7.08 11.93 4.97
N HIS A 25 -7.04 10.80 5.68
CA HIS A 25 -8.25 10.09 6.11
C HIS A 25 -9.08 10.92 7.09
N PHE A 26 -8.44 11.57 8.06
CA PHE A 26 -9.12 12.49 8.97
C PHE A 26 -9.86 13.60 8.22
N LEU A 27 -9.20 14.22 7.23
CA LEU A 27 -9.83 15.25 6.41
C LEU A 27 -11.03 14.72 5.62
N ILE A 28 -10.94 13.52 5.03
CA ILE A 28 -12.07 12.87 4.35
C ILE A 28 -13.24 12.64 5.32
N THR A 29 -12.97 12.25 6.57
CA THR A 29 -14.03 11.97 7.54
C THR A 29 -14.74 13.20 8.09
N LEU A 30 -14.17 14.40 7.92
CA LEU A 30 -14.83 15.64 8.32
C LEU A 30 -15.99 16.00 7.38
N ASP A 31 -15.88 15.65 6.09
CA ASP A 31 -16.92 15.84 5.07
C ASP A 31 -16.95 14.62 4.13
N PRO A 32 -17.52 13.48 4.59
CA PRO A 32 -17.44 12.21 3.87
C PRO A 32 -18.15 12.26 2.52
N ASP A 33 -19.14 13.14 2.39
CA ASP A 33 -19.98 13.27 1.20
C ASP A 33 -19.56 14.47 0.32
N GLY A 34 -18.70 15.36 0.80
CA GLY A 34 -18.22 16.52 0.06
C GLY A 34 -19.31 17.55 -0.19
N THR A 35 -20.28 17.64 0.73
CA THR A 35 -21.50 18.44 0.56
C THR A 35 -21.40 19.81 1.21
N ASP A 36 -20.56 19.95 2.24
CA ASP A 36 -20.66 21.08 3.16
C ASP A 36 -19.50 22.07 3.01
N PHE A 37 -18.26 21.62 3.21
CA PHE A 37 -17.11 22.53 3.23
C PHE A 37 -15.96 22.09 2.33
N MET A 38 -15.93 20.84 1.88
CA MET A 38 -14.88 20.32 1.03
C MET A 38 -15.35 20.21 -0.43
N PRO A 39 -14.74 20.93 -1.38
CA PRO A 39 -15.06 20.75 -2.80
C PRO A 39 -14.86 19.28 -3.20
N TYR A 40 -15.79 18.72 -3.98
CA TYR A 40 -15.73 17.32 -4.44
C TYR A 40 -14.39 16.94 -5.08
N MET A 41 -13.76 17.87 -5.81
CA MET A 41 -12.42 17.67 -6.37
C MET A 41 -11.36 17.43 -5.28
N LEU A 42 -11.38 18.20 -4.19
CA LEU A 42 -10.47 18.00 -3.06
C LEU A 42 -10.74 16.68 -2.35
N LEU A 43 -12.01 16.32 -2.17
CA LEU A 43 -12.39 15.04 -1.58
C LEU A 43 -11.90 13.85 -2.42
N SER A 44 -12.10 13.90 -3.73
CA SER A 44 -11.61 12.89 -4.67
C SER A 44 -10.08 12.78 -4.67
N LEU A 45 -9.39 13.93 -4.61
CA LEU A 45 -7.93 13.98 -4.47
C LEU A 45 -7.44 13.29 -3.19
N LEU A 46 -8.08 13.57 -2.05
CA LEU A 46 -7.71 12.96 -0.77
C LEU A 46 -8.00 11.45 -0.79
N GLN A 47 -9.13 11.02 -1.35
CA GLN A 47 -9.46 9.60 -1.51
C GLN A 47 -8.45 8.88 -2.41
N GLY A 48 -8.13 9.46 -3.57
CA GLY A 48 -7.12 8.94 -4.48
C GLY A 48 -5.72 8.88 -3.85
N TYR A 49 -5.34 9.92 -3.10
CA TYR A 49 -4.09 9.93 -2.33
C TYR A 49 -4.06 8.80 -1.30
N ASN A 50 -5.13 8.62 -0.53
CA ASN A 50 -5.21 7.60 0.52
C ASN A 50 -5.08 6.19 -0.08
N GLY A 51 -5.82 5.93 -1.17
CA GLY A 51 -5.71 4.68 -1.93
C GLY A 51 -4.30 4.42 -2.46
N ALA A 52 -3.71 5.40 -3.15
CA ALA A 52 -2.36 5.31 -3.70
C ALA A 52 -1.30 5.09 -2.61
N ALA A 53 -1.40 5.81 -1.50
CA ALA A 53 -0.46 5.76 -0.40
C ALA A 53 -0.52 4.41 0.35
N MET A 54 -1.72 3.85 0.56
CA MET A 54 -1.89 2.52 1.16
C MET A 54 -1.28 1.41 0.31
N VAL A 55 -1.47 1.47 -1.00
CA VAL A 55 -0.88 0.50 -1.94
C VAL A 55 0.63 0.67 -2.03
N SER A 56 1.11 1.91 -2.02
CA SER A 56 2.54 2.23 -1.97
C SER A 56 3.21 1.68 -0.70
N LEU A 57 2.51 1.73 0.44
CA LEU A 57 2.97 1.11 1.69
C LEU A 57 3.19 -0.40 1.51
N ALA A 58 2.26 -1.08 0.85
CA ALA A 58 2.39 -2.51 0.56
C ALA A 58 3.60 -2.79 -0.37
N PHE A 59 3.84 -1.96 -1.39
CA PHE A 59 5.02 -2.10 -2.27
C PHE A 59 6.34 -1.91 -1.52
N LEU A 60 6.40 -0.93 -0.62
CA LEU A 60 7.58 -0.70 0.23
C LEU A 60 7.82 -1.85 1.22
N LEU A 61 6.75 -2.43 1.77
CA LEU A 61 6.84 -3.61 2.64
C LEU A 61 7.38 -4.83 1.88
N ILE A 62 6.82 -5.11 0.70
CA ILE A 62 7.28 -6.22 -0.14
C ILE A 62 8.74 -6.01 -0.55
N ASN A 63 9.12 -4.79 -0.97
CA ASN A 63 10.52 -4.44 -1.28
C ASN A 63 11.47 -4.69 -0.09
N SER A 64 11.04 -4.31 1.12
CA SER A 64 11.81 -4.56 2.34
C SER A 64 12.01 -6.05 2.59
N TRP A 65 11.00 -6.89 2.36
CA TRP A 65 11.12 -8.34 2.54
C TRP A 65 11.96 -9.00 1.47
N VAL A 66 11.83 -8.58 0.21
CA VAL A 66 12.72 -9.01 -0.87
C VAL A 66 14.17 -8.67 -0.52
N THR A 67 14.41 -7.48 0.01
CA THR A 67 15.74 -7.05 0.47
C THR A 67 16.26 -7.94 1.61
N ILE A 68 15.41 -8.37 2.54
CA ILE A 68 15.82 -9.27 3.63
C ILE A 68 16.14 -10.68 3.09
N VAL A 69 15.33 -11.19 2.16
CA VAL A 69 15.47 -12.56 1.64
C VAL A 69 16.65 -12.67 0.66
N ASP A 70 16.82 -11.69 -0.22
CA ASP A 70 17.83 -11.74 -1.29
C ASP A 70 19.08 -10.90 -1.02
N GLY A 71 18.99 -9.87 -0.17
CA GLY A 71 20.12 -8.99 0.13
C GLY A 71 21.19 -9.61 1.03
N GLY A 72 20.92 -10.80 1.59
CA GLY A 72 21.85 -11.54 2.43
C GLY A 72 22.40 -10.71 3.59
N LYS A 73 23.68 -10.94 3.94
CA LYS A 73 24.35 -10.20 5.03
C LYS A 73 24.47 -8.69 4.75
N ALA A 74 24.59 -8.31 3.47
CA ALA A 74 24.73 -6.92 3.06
C ALA A 74 23.42 -6.13 3.07
N LYS A 75 22.26 -6.79 3.22
CA LYS A 75 20.91 -6.20 3.19
C LYS A 75 20.71 -5.23 2.01
N LYS A 76 21.31 -5.56 0.85
CA LYS A 76 21.25 -4.72 -0.34
C LYS A 76 20.03 -5.12 -1.18
N THR A 77 19.16 -4.16 -1.46
CA THR A 77 18.00 -4.36 -2.34
C THR A 77 18.45 -4.70 -3.76
N PRO A 78 17.89 -5.75 -4.40
CA PRO A 78 18.13 -6.02 -5.82
C PRO A 78 17.74 -4.82 -6.70
N PRO A 79 18.56 -4.41 -7.69
CA PRO A 79 18.29 -3.20 -8.49
C PRO A 79 16.96 -3.23 -9.24
N TRP A 80 16.52 -4.41 -9.70
CA TRP A 80 15.23 -4.57 -10.39
C TRP A 80 14.05 -4.29 -9.43
N MET A 81 14.20 -4.65 -8.15
CA MET A 81 13.15 -4.46 -7.15
C MET A 81 12.99 -2.99 -6.80
N ASP A 82 14.10 -2.28 -6.60
CA ASP A 82 14.08 -0.82 -6.34
C ASP A 82 13.46 -0.04 -7.50
N LYS A 83 13.85 -0.36 -8.74
CA LYS A 83 13.26 0.24 -9.95
C LYS A 83 11.77 -0.05 -10.06
N LEU A 84 11.36 -1.30 -9.84
CA LEU A 84 9.96 -1.70 -9.91
C LEU A 84 9.10 -1.03 -8.83
N THR A 85 9.60 -0.93 -7.59
CA THR A 85 8.90 -0.21 -6.51
C THR A 85 8.68 1.25 -6.88
N LYS A 86 9.72 1.95 -7.35
CA LYS A 86 9.62 3.36 -7.74
C LYS A 86 8.61 3.54 -8.88
N PHE A 87 8.73 2.73 -9.92
CA PHE A 87 7.77 2.73 -11.03
C PHE A 87 6.33 2.50 -10.54
N SER A 88 6.11 1.47 -9.70
CA SER A 88 4.77 1.12 -9.23
C SER A 88 4.15 2.22 -8.36
N ILE A 89 4.94 2.88 -7.52
CA ILE A 89 4.48 4.02 -6.70
C ILE A 89 4.11 5.20 -7.61
N SER A 90 4.99 5.57 -8.55
CA SER A 90 4.70 6.64 -9.50
C SER A 90 3.46 6.34 -10.35
N PHE A 91 3.31 5.08 -10.79
CA PHE A 91 2.19 4.64 -11.60
C PHE A 91 0.87 4.64 -10.82
N VAL A 92 0.84 4.16 -9.57
CA VAL A 92 -0.40 4.19 -8.77
C VAL A 92 -0.81 5.62 -8.42
N ILE A 93 0.15 6.52 -8.16
CA ILE A 93 -0.12 7.95 -7.98
C ILE A 93 -0.73 8.55 -9.26
N PHE A 94 -0.17 8.22 -10.42
CA PHE A 94 -0.72 8.64 -11.70
C PHE A 94 -2.15 8.15 -11.91
N VAL A 95 -2.41 6.86 -11.67
CA VAL A 95 -3.73 6.25 -11.88
C VAL A 95 -4.77 6.78 -10.89
N GLU A 96 -4.45 6.87 -9.60
CA GLU A 96 -5.46 7.20 -8.57
C GLU A 96 -5.64 8.71 -8.38
N ILE A 97 -4.62 9.54 -8.65
CA ILE A 97 -4.71 10.99 -8.45
C ILE A 97 -4.95 11.70 -9.79
N PHE A 98 -4.03 11.54 -10.76
CA PHE A 98 -4.11 12.31 -12.00
C PHE A 98 -5.29 11.90 -12.86
N LEU A 99 -5.52 10.60 -13.07
CA LEU A 99 -6.68 10.15 -13.85
C LEU A 99 -8.00 10.37 -13.11
N ALA A 100 -8.02 10.52 -11.78
CA ALA A 100 -9.22 10.95 -11.05
C ALA A 100 -9.56 12.41 -11.32
N ILE A 101 -8.57 13.30 -11.39
CA ILE A 101 -8.81 14.70 -11.79
C ILE A 101 -9.37 14.75 -13.22
N VAL A 102 -8.76 14.03 -14.15
CA VAL A 102 -9.21 13.99 -15.56
C VAL A 102 -10.66 13.50 -15.64
N GLU A 103 -10.99 12.46 -14.89
CA GLU A 103 -12.34 11.89 -14.82
C GLU A 103 -13.41 12.87 -14.35
N ILE A 104 -13.07 13.78 -13.43
CA ILE A 104 -13.98 14.84 -12.97
C ILE A 104 -14.12 15.95 -14.02
N ILE A 105 -13.02 16.34 -14.67
CA ILE A 105 -13.03 17.44 -15.66
C ILE A 105 -13.81 17.05 -16.92
N VAL A 106 -13.73 15.78 -17.34
CA VAL A 106 -14.34 15.28 -18.59
C VAL A 106 -15.87 15.09 -18.47
N VAL A 107 -16.44 15.05 -17.26
CA VAL A 107 -17.89 14.93 -17.04
C VAL A 107 -18.46 16.20 -16.41
N PRO A 108 -18.65 17.28 -17.20
CA PRO A 108 -19.04 18.59 -16.67
C PRO A 108 -20.53 18.71 -16.30
N GLU A 109 -21.37 17.73 -16.64
CA GLU A 109 -22.83 17.93 -16.66
C GLU A 109 -23.57 17.58 -15.36
N ASP A 110 -23.01 16.73 -14.47
CA ASP A 110 -23.65 16.42 -13.17
C ASP A 110 -22.65 16.50 -12.02
N VAL A 111 -23.02 17.23 -10.97
CA VAL A 111 -22.28 17.32 -9.71
C VAL A 111 -22.07 15.92 -9.13
N ALA A 112 -20.82 15.61 -8.76
CA ALA A 112 -20.42 14.31 -8.18
C ALA A 112 -20.67 13.08 -9.06
N SER A 113 -20.71 13.26 -10.39
CA SER A 113 -20.71 12.15 -11.36
C SER A 113 -19.33 11.96 -12.01
N TYR A 114 -19.11 10.77 -12.57
CA TYR A 114 -17.89 10.46 -13.32
C TYR A 114 -18.13 9.45 -14.44
N ASP A 115 -17.19 9.42 -15.40
CA ASP A 115 -17.21 8.52 -16.54
C ASP A 115 -16.80 7.10 -16.10
N GLY A 116 -17.75 6.18 -16.09
CA GLY A 116 -17.53 4.80 -15.70
C GLY A 116 -16.58 4.02 -16.62
N THR A 117 -16.43 4.43 -17.88
CA THR A 117 -15.44 3.84 -18.81
C THR A 117 -14.03 4.23 -18.43
N LEU A 118 -13.79 5.53 -18.16
CA LEU A 118 -12.49 5.98 -17.67
C LEU A 118 -12.18 5.36 -16.30
N ASN A 119 -13.18 5.26 -15.42
CA ASN A 119 -13.07 4.56 -14.15
C ASN A 119 -12.66 3.08 -14.33
N ALA A 120 -13.27 2.39 -15.29
CA ALA A 120 -12.97 1.00 -15.59
C ALA A 120 -11.54 0.82 -16.12
N ILE A 121 -11.07 1.71 -17.00
CA ILE A 121 -9.69 1.71 -17.50
C ILE A 121 -8.70 1.86 -16.34
N LYS A 122 -8.92 2.84 -15.45
CA LYS A 122 -8.12 3.02 -14.23
C LYS A 122 -8.14 1.75 -13.36
N GLY A 123 -9.31 1.14 -13.21
CA GLY A 123 -9.49 -0.09 -12.45
C GLY A 123 -8.68 -1.25 -13.02
N PHE A 124 -8.67 -1.46 -14.34
CA PHE A 124 -7.84 -2.48 -14.99
C PHE A 124 -6.35 -2.20 -14.85
N MET A 125 -5.91 -0.94 -14.98
CA MET A 125 -4.51 -0.55 -14.76
C MET A 125 -4.06 -0.89 -13.34
N PHE A 126 -4.88 -0.56 -12.35
CA PHE A 126 -4.62 -0.89 -10.95
C PHE A 126 -4.64 -2.42 -10.71
N ALA A 127 -5.62 -3.12 -11.29
CA ALA A 127 -5.74 -4.57 -11.16
C ALA A 127 -4.51 -5.31 -11.70
N ALA A 128 -3.98 -4.88 -12.86
CA ALA A 128 -2.74 -5.42 -13.42
C ALA A 128 -1.56 -5.24 -12.46
N LEU A 129 -1.47 -4.08 -11.81
CA LEU A 129 -0.45 -3.81 -10.80
C LEU A 129 -0.61 -4.72 -9.58
N CYS A 130 -1.83 -4.89 -9.06
CA CYS A 130 -2.10 -5.83 -7.96
C CYS A 130 -1.67 -7.26 -8.30
N MET A 131 -1.94 -7.73 -9.52
CA MET A 131 -1.53 -9.07 -9.96
C MET A 131 -0.02 -9.22 -10.05
N LEU A 132 0.69 -8.21 -10.55
CA LEU A 132 2.15 -8.19 -10.59
C LEU A 132 2.74 -8.37 -9.18
N TRP A 133 2.25 -7.58 -8.22
CA TRP A 133 2.74 -7.62 -6.84
C TRP A 133 2.28 -8.88 -6.08
N ALA A 134 1.09 -9.41 -6.37
CA ALA A 134 0.64 -10.71 -5.88
C ALA A 134 1.58 -11.84 -6.34
N GLY A 135 2.00 -11.82 -7.62
CA GLY A 135 2.99 -12.77 -8.15
C GLY A 135 4.32 -12.72 -7.40
N ILE A 136 4.81 -11.52 -7.07
CA ILE A 136 6.02 -11.34 -6.26
C ILE A 136 5.82 -11.92 -4.85
N CYS A 137 4.70 -11.58 -4.18
CA CYS A 137 4.37 -12.13 -2.86
C CYS A 137 4.37 -13.67 -2.86
N LEU A 138 3.75 -14.29 -3.88
CA LEU A 138 3.69 -15.74 -4.02
C LEU A 138 5.08 -16.34 -4.23
N LYS A 139 5.88 -15.77 -5.14
CA LYS A 139 7.26 -16.21 -5.40
C LYS A 139 8.10 -16.21 -4.13
N TYR A 140 8.09 -15.11 -3.36
CA TYR A 140 8.86 -15.01 -2.12
C TYR A 140 8.27 -15.84 -0.98
N TYR A 141 6.95 -16.01 -0.91
CA TYR A 141 6.32 -16.94 0.02
C TYR A 141 6.82 -18.38 -0.20
N LEU A 142 6.84 -18.85 -1.44
CA LEU A 142 7.33 -20.19 -1.80
C LEU A 142 8.83 -20.33 -1.49
N LYS A 143 9.63 -19.32 -1.82
CA LYS A 143 11.07 -19.29 -1.52
C LYS A 143 11.35 -19.39 -0.01
N ILE A 144 10.66 -18.58 0.80
CA ILE A 144 10.79 -18.60 2.27
C ILE A 144 10.33 -19.95 2.84
N ARG A 145 9.24 -20.52 2.31
CA ARG A 145 8.74 -21.84 2.71
C ARG A 145 9.79 -22.92 2.47
N ALA A 146 10.50 -22.88 1.34
CA ALA A 146 11.59 -23.81 1.04
C ALA A 146 12.77 -23.61 2.02
N GLN A 147 13.20 -22.37 2.25
CA GLN A 147 14.27 -22.05 3.20
C GLN A 147 13.97 -22.56 4.62
N LEU A 148 12.72 -22.38 5.09
CA LEU A 148 12.28 -22.89 6.39
C LEU A 148 12.30 -24.42 6.50
N LYS A 149 12.01 -25.14 5.41
CA LYS A 149 12.12 -26.61 5.37
C LYS A 149 13.58 -27.08 5.37
N SER A 150 14.46 -26.34 4.70
CA SER A 150 15.89 -26.67 4.60
C SER A 150 16.76 -26.27 5.80
N GLY A 151 16.18 -25.61 6.82
CA GLY A 151 16.95 -25.05 7.94
C GLY A 151 17.76 -23.78 7.62
N ALA A 152 17.81 -23.34 6.37
CA ALA A 152 18.55 -22.15 5.92
C ALA A 152 17.83 -20.81 6.18
N ALA A 153 16.83 -20.79 7.06
CA ALA A 153 15.98 -19.62 7.28
C ALA A 153 16.53 -18.64 8.32
N SER A 154 16.35 -17.35 8.05
CA SER A 154 16.72 -16.28 8.99
C SER A 154 15.75 -16.20 10.19
N SER A 155 16.18 -15.56 11.28
CA SER A 155 15.37 -15.35 12.49
C SER A 155 14.06 -14.55 12.26
N GLY A 156 13.88 -13.89 11.11
CA GLY A 156 12.66 -13.19 10.71
C GLY A 156 11.77 -13.95 9.71
N SER A 157 12.24 -15.05 9.12
CA SER A 157 11.59 -15.71 7.98
C SER A 157 10.18 -16.22 8.27
N LYS A 158 9.89 -16.66 9.52
CA LYS A 158 8.54 -17.10 9.91
C LYS A 158 7.51 -15.98 9.92
N ALA A 159 7.90 -14.79 10.39
CA ALA A 159 7.02 -13.61 10.41
C ALA A 159 6.78 -13.11 8.98
N ILE A 160 7.85 -12.97 8.19
CA ILE A 160 7.77 -12.55 6.79
C ILE A 160 6.86 -13.49 5.98
N LYS A 161 6.94 -14.81 6.19
CA LYS A 161 6.03 -15.77 5.54
C LYS A 161 4.55 -15.43 5.79
N LYS A 162 4.17 -15.10 7.03
CA LYS A 162 2.79 -14.72 7.38
C LYS A 162 2.38 -13.42 6.69
N TYR A 163 3.25 -12.42 6.68
CA TYR A 163 2.94 -11.16 6.02
C TYR A 163 2.85 -11.28 4.49
N CYS A 164 3.69 -12.12 3.85
CA CYS A 164 3.58 -12.39 2.41
C CYS A 164 2.23 -12.99 2.05
N ILE A 165 1.67 -13.91 2.85
CA ILE A 165 0.35 -14.47 2.56
C ILE A 165 -0.78 -13.46 2.82
N THR A 166 -0.66 -12.63 3.86
CA THR A 166 -1.61 -11.54 4.12
C THR A 166 -1.61 -10.52 2.96
N LEU A 167 -0.45 -10.07 2.49
CA LEU A 167 -0.38 -9.16 1.35
C LEU A 167 -0.78 -9.82 0.04
N LEU A 168 -0.47 -11.11 -0.16
CA LEU A 168 -0.97 -11.86 -1.32
C LEU A 168 -2.50 -11.83 -1.35
N PHE A 169 -3.15 -12.16 -0.22
CA PHE A 169 -4.61 -12.13 -0.12
C PHE A 169 -5.15 -10.71 -0.33
N GLY A 170 -4.53 -9.70 0.28
CA GLY A 170 -4.91 -8.30 0.10
C GLY A 170 -4.81 -7.83 -1.36
N MET A 171 -3.74 -8.19 -2.07
CA MET A 171 -3.55 -7.86 -3.48
C MET A 171 -4.56 -8.58 -4.37
N LEU A 172 -4.87 -9.85 -4.09
CA LEU A 172 -5.89 -10.61 -4.83
C LEU A 172 -7.30 -10.05 -4.59
N LEU A 173 -7.61 -9.63 -3.36
CA LEU A 173 -8.87 -8.97 -3.05
C LEU A 173 -8.97 -7.62 -3.78
N GLY A 174 -7.90 -6.83 -3.77
CA GLY A 174 -7.82 -5.57 -4.51
C GLY A 174 -7.99 -5.75 -6.02
N PHE A 175 -7.35 -6.79 -6.59
CA PHE A 175 -7.55 -7.20 -7.98
C PHE A 175 -9.02 -7.54 -8.27
N MET A 176 -9.61 -8.45 -7.49
CA MET A 176 -11.00 -8.87 -7.67
C MET A 176 -11.96 -7.69 -7.57
N TYR A 177 -11.80 -6.85 -6.56
CA TYR A 177 -12.58 -5.63 -6.38
C TYR A 177 -12.51 -4.75 -7.63
N LYS A 178 -11.30 -4.37 -8.06
CA LYS A 178 -11.16 -3.46 -9.21
C LYS A 178 -11.69 -4.07 -10.49
N VAL A 179 -11.47 -5.37 -10.75
CA VAL A 179 -11.97 -6.04 -11.96
C VAL A 179 -13.50 -6.10 -11.97
N VAL A 180 -14.12 -6.58 -10.89
CA VAL A 180 -15.59 -6.72 -10.80
C VAL A 180 -16.27 -5.38 -11.00
N PHE A 181 -15.83 -4.33 -10.29
CA PHE A 181 -16.43 -3.00 -10.42
C PHE A 181 -16.11 -2.33 -11.76
N SER A 182 -14.97 -2.61 -12.39
CA SER A 182 -14.65 -2.08 -13.73
C SER A 182 -15.60 -2.63 -14.79
N PHE A 183 -15.92 -3.92 -14.74
CA PHE A 183 -16.90 -4.50 -15.66
C PHE A 183 -18.30 -3.93 -15.48
N VAL A 184 -18.73 -3.72 -14.24
CA VAL A 184 -20.06 -3.15 -13.93
C VAL A 184 -20.17 -1.68 -14.38
N ARG A 185 -19.08 -0.91 -14.32
CA ARG A 185 -19.09 0.53 -14.59
C ARG A 185 -18.84 0.89 -16.05
N MET A 186 -18.28 -0.02 -16.85
CA MET A 186 -17.95 0.24 -18.25
C MET A 186 -19.17 0.71 -19.04
N GLY A 187 -19.05 1.85 -19.73
CA GLY A 187 -20.14 2.43 -20.54
C GLY A 187 -21.26 3.09 -19.75
N THR A 188 -21.13 3.25 -18.43
CA THR A 188 -22.15 3.89 -17.58
C THR A 188 -21.66 5.21 -16.98
N LYS A 189 -22.57 6.15 -16.73
CA LYS A 189 -22.33 7.30 -15.87
C LYS A 189 -22.53 6.87 -14.42
N VAL A 190 -21.56 7.15 -13.56
CA VAL A 190 -21.61 6.69 -12.16
C VAL A 190 -21.68 7.90 -11.25
N HIS A 191 -22.57 7.85 -10.26
CA HIS A 191 -22.65 8.84 -9.20
C HIS A 191 -21.82 8.36 -8.00
N ALA A 192 -20.94 9.23 -7.49
CA ALA A 192 -20.09 8.91 -6.36
C ALA A 192 -20.89 8.72 -5.06
N TYR A 193 -22.03 9.40 -4.94
CA TYR A 193 -22.92 9.35 -3.80
C TYR A 193 -24.34 8.95 -4.24
N PRO A 194 -25.01 8.06 -3.48
CA PRO A 194 -26.40 7.75 -3.74
C PRO A 194 -27.26 8.98 -3.42
N TYR A 195 -28.19 9.33 -4.32
CA TYR A 195 -29.06 10.50 -4.21
C TYR A 195 -29.94 10.57 -2.94
N CYS A 196 -30.03 9.49 -2.15
CA CYS A 196 -31.00 9.36 -1.05
C CYS A 196 -30.39 8.84 0.27
N GLY A 197 -29.11 9.10 0.57
CA GLY A 197 -28.52 8.73 1.88
C GLY A 197 -28.39 7.22 2.13
N GLY A 198 -28.36 6.42 1.07
CA GLY A 198 -28.08 4.99 1.17
C GLY A 198 -26.62 4.73 1.59
N VAL A 199 -26.34 3.52 2.10
CA VAL A 199 -24.97 3.10 2.41
C VAL A 199 -24.13 3.16 1.14
N SER A 200 -23.26 4.16 1.03
CA SER A 200 -22.32 4.26 -0.09
C SER A 200 -21.27 3.15 0.04
N LEU A 201 -20.96 2.48 -1.08
CA LEU A 201 -19.83 1.56 -1.14
C LEU A 201 -18.50 2.25 -0.76
N VAL A 202 -18.43 3.58 -0.96
CA VAL A 202 -17.29 4.41 -0.54
C VAL A 202 -17.10 4.36 0.98
N SER A 203 -18.18 4.34 1.76
CA SER A 203 -18.13 4.28 3.22
C SER A 203 -17.55 2.94 3.72
N ILE A 204 -17.87 1.83 3.05
CA ILE A 204 -17.31 0.50 3.37
C ILE A 204 -15.81 0.46 3.08
N ILE A 205 -15.37 1.03 1.95
CA ILE A 205 -13.97 1.09 1.57
C ILE A 205 -13.16 1.96 2.54
N ASN A 206 -13.73 3.10 2.96
CA ASN A 206 -13.12 3.96 3.97
C ASN A 206 -12.95 3.22 5.31
N LEU A 207 -13.94 2.44 5.74
CA LEU A 207 -13.82 1.60 6.93
C LEU A 207 -12.71 0.54 6.77
N MET A 208 -12.60 -0.09 5.60
CA MET A 208 -11.51 -1.02 5.32
C MET A 208 -10.14 -0.35 5.36
N PHE A 209 -10.00 0.87 4.84
CA PHE A 209 -8.77 1.63 4.93
C PHE A 209 -8.38 1.91 6.38
N LEU A 210 -9.34 2.28 7.23
CA LEU A 210 -9.10 2.49 8.65
C LEU A 210 -8.57 1.21 9.34
N ILE A 211 -9.17 0.05 9.05
CA ILE A 211 -8.73 -1.24 9.59
C ILE A 211 -7.31 -1.57 9.15
N ILE A 212 -7.00 -1.38 7.86
CA ILE A 212 -5.67 -1.65 7.29
C ILE A 212 -4.62 -0.70 7.90
N GLN A 213 -4.94 0.58 8.05
CA GLN A 213 -4.06 1.56 8.69
C GLN A 213 -3.78 1.19 10.14
N PHE A 214 -4.80 0.81 10.90
CA PHE A 214 -4.65 0.37 12.28
C PHE A 214 -3.77 -0.89 12.39
N ALA A 215 -3.96 -1.86 11.49
CA ALA A 215 -3.12 -3.05 11.43
C ALA A 215 -1.66 -2.72 11.08
N CYS A 216 -1.41 -1.77 10.17
CA CYS A 216 -0.07 -1.31 9.83
C CYS A 216 0.61 -0.62 11.01
N LEU A 217 -0.09 0.27 11.72
CA LEU A 217 0.40 0.93 12.94
C LEU A 217 0.74 -0.09 14.02
N PHE A 218 -0.14 -1.07 14.24
CA PHE A 218 0.08 -2.13 15.21
C PHE A 218 1.32 -2.97 14.86
N ALA A 219 1.49 -3.33 13.59
CA ALA A 219 2.66 -4.07 13.12
C ALA A 219 3.97 -3.27 13.22
N GLN A 220 3.90 -1.95 13.12
CA GLN A 220 5.06 -1.06 13.22
C GLN A 220 5.44 -0.73 14.68
N ASN A 221 4.61 -1.04 15.67
CA ASN A 221 4.87 -0.71 17.07
C ASN A 221 5.93 -1.66 17.69
N PRO A 222 7.19 -1.21 17.87
CA PRO A 222 8.28 -2.08 18.31
C PRO A 222 8.25 -2.35 19.83
N SER A 223 7.38 -1.66 20.58
CA SER A 223 7.34 -1.68 22.06
C SER A 223 6.91 -3.01 22.68
N LYS A 224 6.58 -4.03 21.87
CA LYS A 224 6.34 -5.41 22.34
C LYS A 224 7.46 -6.40 22.02
N VAL A 225 8.54 -5.98 21.34
CA VAL A 225 9.73 -6.83 21.12
C VAL A 225 10.78 -6.50 22.18
N THR A 226 10.44 -6.79 23.43
CA THR A 226 11.36 -6.78 24.57
C THR A 226 12.29 -8.00 24.50
N LYS A 227 13.20 -8.02 23.52
CA LYS A 227 14.45 -8.76 23.64
C LYS A 227 15.56 -7.89 23.07
N LYS A 228 16.16 -7.08 23.96
CA LYS A 228 17.54 -6.62 23.77
C LYS A 228 18.36 -7.89 23.50
N VAL A 229 18.78 -8.09 22.26
CA VAL A 229 19.83 -9.06 21.96
C VAL A 229 21.06 -8.49 22.66
N ALA A 230 21.42 -9.07 23.81
CA ALA A 230 22.69 -8.76 24.45
C ALA A 230 23.80 -9.00 23.43
N PRO A 231 24.80 -8.10 23.32
CA PRO A 231 26.02 -8.44 22.61
C PRO A 231 26.53 -9.75 23.22
N SER A 232 26.82 -10.74 22.40
CA SER A 232 27.59 -11.90 22.85
C SER A 232 28.90 -11.36 23.41
N THR A 233 28.99 -11.26 24.73
CA THR A 233 30.27 -11.13 25.42
C THR A 233 31.07 -12.35 25.02
N GLY A 234 32.02 -12.12 24.10
CA GLY A 234 32.99 -13.13 23.74
C GLY A 234 33.62 -13.64 25.02
N ALA A 235 33.53 -14.94 25.23
CA ALA A 235 34.40 -15.63 26.16
C ALA A 235 35.82 -15.45 25.62
N THR A 236 36.55 -14.48 26.15
CA THR A 236 38.00 -14.45 26.03
C THR A 236 38.51 -15.57 26.92
N THR A 237 38.64 -16.78 26.36
CA THR A 237 39.52 -17.80 26.91
C THR A 237 40.94 -17.33 26.70
N THR A 238 41.52 -16.66 27.69
CA THR A 238 42.97 -16.60 27.84
C THR A 238 43.43 -17.96 28.35
N SER A 239 43.85 -18.81 27.42
CA SER A 239 44.76 -19.91 27.69
C SER A 239 46.18 -19.42 27.42
N GLU A 240 47.01 -19.57 28.46
CA GLU A 240 48.48 -19.44 28.52
C GLU A 240 49.09 -18.03 28.51
#